data_AF-A0A9P8CBM2-F1
#
_entry.id   AF-A0A9P8CBM2-F1
#
_cell.length_a   1.000
_cell.length_b   1.000
_cell.length_c   1.000
_cell.angle_alpha   90.00
_cell.angle_beta   90.00
_cell.angle_gamma   90.00
#
_symmetry.space_group_name_H-M   'P 1'
#
loop_
_entity.id
_entity.type
_entity.pdbx_description
1 polymer ?
#
loop_
_entity_poly.entity_id
_entity_poly.type
_entity_poly.pdbx_seq_one_letter_code
_entity_poly.pdbx_strand_id
1 'polypeptide(L)'
;MLDRSGKPCDAHSLVTFLVGPDPNPMKFLIHKEVVCHHSEVLAAAFNSSFQEGQTQTYRIEDTTERAFKLFTQWLYSRRLMLQQPFVSDATGYEKNDQEDQEDHEDQEQFMIELDEDMSLVELWVLADKFGMPLLQNDVLDSIHLILEDPEGQLPVQTFPYIFENTTPGSLLREYTISMCVRYMEPEALNQFDENFPRDLLFGMSLKYMELKEVVDVSKDGNEDKNSNALVVSDFYAK
;
A
#
# COMPACT_ATOMS: atom_id res chain seq x y z
N MET A 1 -22.56 18.19 -10.57
CA MET A 1 -22.64 17.82 -9.14
C MET A 1 -22.73 19.10 -8.31
N LEU A 2 -23.33 19.06 -7.13
CA LEU A 2 -23.32 20.16 -6.16
C LEU A 2 -22.28 19.85 -5.10
N ASP A 3 -21.53 20.86 -4.64
CA ASP A 3 -20.57 20.70 -3.55
C ASP A 3 -21.28 20.56 -2.18
N ARG A 4 -20.51 20.33 -1.10
CA ARG A 4 -21.04 20.21 0.27
C ARG A 4 -21.77 21.48 0.77
N SER A 5 -21.64 22.61 0.06
CA SER A 5 -22.34 23.88 0.33
C SER A 5 -23.55 24.11 -0.58
N GLY A 6 -23.88 23.17 -1.47
CA GLY A 6 -24.99 23.27 -2.41
C GLY A 6 -24.69 24.17 -3.62
N LYS A 7 -23.43 24.52 -3.87
CA LYS A 7 -23.03 25.29 -5.06
C LYS A 7 -22.69 24.37 -6.24
N PRO A 8 -22.88 24.82 -7.48
CA PRO A 8 -22.43 24.08 -8.65
C PRO A 8 -20.92 23.86 -8.57
N CYS A 9 -20.47 22.62 -8.71
CA CYS A 9 -19.05 22.32 -8.73
C CYS A 9 -18.37 23.00 -9.92
N ASP A 10 -17.21 23.60 -9.67
CA ASP A 10 -16.37 24.18 -10.71
C ASP A 10 -15.55 23.07 -11.37
N ALA A 11 -16.01 22.62 -12.54
CA ALA A 11 -15.38 21.56 -13.34
C ALA A 11 -13.96 21.92 -13.81
N HIS A 12 -13.54 23.19 -13.72
CA HIS A 12 -12.20 23.64 -14.11
C HIS A 12 -11.28 23.87 -12.90
N SER A 13 -11.76 23.64 -11.68
CA SER A 13 -10.97 23.85 -10.47
C SER A 13 -9.93 22.74 -10.30
N LEU A 14 -8.66 23.14 -10.26
CA LEU A 14 -7.50 22.26 -10.06
C LEU A 14 -6.79 22.60 -8.75
N VAL A 15 -6.24 21.57 -8.12
CA VAL A 15 -5.28 21.67 -7.02
C VAL A 15 -3.92 21.14 -7.47
N THR A 16 -2.87 21.69 -6.90
CA THR A 16 -1.48 21.28 -7.14
C THR A 16 -0.98 20.43 -5.99
N PHE A 17 -0.35 19.29 -6.29
CA PHE A 17 0.47 18.56 -5.33
C PHE A 17 1.93 18.68 -5.75
N LEU A 18 2.79 18.97 -4.77
CA LEU A 18 4.25 18.96 -4.90
C LEU A 18 4.77 17.75 -4.13
N VAL A 19 5.27 16.74 -4.83
CA VAL A 19 5.58 15.42 -4.30
C VAL A 19 7.07 15.15 -4.38
N GLY A 20 7.65 14.68 -3.27
CA GLY A 20 9.06 14.33 -3.16
C GLY A 20 9.91 15.44 -2.53
N PRO A 21 11.21 15.16 -2.34
CA PRO A 21 12.12 16.03 -1.61
C PRO A 21 12.46 17.32 -2.38
N ASP A 22 12.84 18.35 -1.64
CA ASP A 22 13.45 19.56 -2.21
C ASP A 22 14.83 19.27 -2.82
N PRO A 23 15.29 20.08 -3.80
CA PRO A 23 14.66 21.31 -4.30
C PRO A 23 13.69 21.09 -5.49
N ASN A 24 13.53 19.86 -5.97
CA ASN A 24 12.84 19.56 -7.23
C ASN A 24 11.67 18.58 -7.02
N PRO A 25 10.60 18.97 -6.30
CA PRO A 25 9.42 18.13 -6.17
C PRO A 25 8.71 17.97 -7.52
N MET A 26 8.14 16.79 -7.75
CA MET A 26 7.29 16.53 -8.90
C MET A 26 5.93 17.21 -8.72
N LYS A 27 5.43 17.84 -9.79
CA LYS A 27 4.18 18.60 -9.76
C LYS A 27 3.04 17.79 -10.39
N PHE A 28 1.97 17.59 -9.63
CA PHE A 28 0.73 16.97 -10.09
C PHE A 28 -0.42 17.98 -10.05
N LEU A 29 -1.22 18.03 -11.11
CA LEU A 29 -2.45 18.83 -11.19
C LEU A 29 -3.65 17.89 -11.21
N ILE A 30 -4.54 18.02 -10.23
CA ILE A 30 -5.70 17.13 -10.06
C ILE A 30 -6.96 17.97 -9.88
N HIS A 31 -8.09 17.50 -10.41
CA HIS A 31 -9.38 18.16 -10.21
C HIS A 31 -9.72 18.21 -8.73
N LYS A 32 -9.95 19.43 -8.23
CA LYS A 32 -10.25 19.70 -6.81
C LYS A 32 -11.44 18.87 -6.34
N GLU A 33 -12.48 18.81 -7.15
CA GLU A 33 -13.70 18.06 -6.83
C GLU A 33 -13.43 16.57 -6.63
N VAL A 34 -12.62 15.95 -7.49
CA VAL A 34 -12.26 14.53 -7.39
C VAL A 34 -11.52 14.26 -6.09
N VAL A 35 -10.53 15.10 -5.76
CA VAL A 35 -9.76 14.99 -4.52
C VAL A 35 -10.66 15.16 -3.29
N CYS A 36 -11.49 16.21 -3.27
CA CYS A 36 -12.38 16.51 -2.15
C CYS A 36 -13.53 15.50 -1.99
N HIS A 37 -13.92 14.82 -3.08
CA HIS A 37 -14.92 13.76 -3.04
C HIS A 37 -14.39 12.52 -2.32
N HIS A 38 -13.12 12.19 -2.51
CA HIS A 38 -12.52 10.98 -1.97
C HIS A 38 -11.84 11.15 -0.60
N SER A 39 -11.44 12.37 -0.22
CA SER A 39 -10.79 12.64 1.07
C SER A 39 -11.42 13.83 1.78
N GLU A 40 -11.97 13.59 2.97
CA GLU A 40 -12.47 14.66 3.82
C GLU A 40 -11.34 15.55 4.35
N VAL A 41 -10.17 14.97 4.60
CA VAL A 41 -8.96 15.69 5.03
C VAL A 41 -8.52 16.69 3.97
N LEU A 42 -8.42 16.25 2.71
CA LEU A 42 -8.05 17.13 1.61
C LEU A 42 -9.16 18.12 1.28
N ALA A 43 -10.43 17.72 1.41
CA ALA A 43 -11.56 18.64 1.29
C ALA A 43 -11.48 19.77 2.34
N ALA A 44 -11.14 19.44 3.59
CA ALA A 44 -10.93 20.43 4.64
C ALA A 44 -9.73 21.32 4.31
N ALA A 45 -8.60 20.74 3.89
CA ALA A 45 -7.38 21.49 3.57
C ALA A 45 -7.63 22.53 2.45
N PHE A 46 -8.14 22.09 1.29
CA PHE A 46 -8.31 22.95 0.12
C PHE A 46 -9.49 23.92 0.19
N ASN A 47 -10.40 23.76 1.16
CA ASN A 47 -11.52 24.68 1.38
C ASN A 47 -11.41 25.49 2.68
N SER A 48 -10.25 25.42 3.36
CA SER A 48 -9.97 26.20 4.56
C SER A 48 -9.38 27.58 4.24
N SER A 49 -9.14 28.37 5.28
CA SER A 49 -8.33 29.59 5.22
C SER A 49 -6.84 29.35 5.43
N PHE A 50 -6.38 28.11 5.54
CA PHE A 50 -4.95 27.78 5.69
C PHE A 50 -4.21 27.88 4.35
N GLN A 51 -2.91 27.61 4.37
CA GLN A 51 -2.02 27.79 3.22
C GLN A 51 -2.51 27.02 1.99
N GLU A 52 -2.96 25.77 2.16
CA GLU A 52 -3.46 24.91 1.10
C GLU A 52 -4.75 25.46 0.49
N GLY A 53 -5.65 26.00 1.32
CA GLY A 53 -6.89 26.63 0.87
C GLY A 53 -6.67 27.95 0.12
N GLN A 54 -5.64 28.71 0.45
CA GLN A 54 -5.30 29.94 -0.25
C GLN A 54 -4.52 29.70 -1.54
N THR A 55 -3.55 28.78 -1.50
CA THR A 55 -2.63 28.51 -2.62
C THR A 55 -3.12 27.42 -3.56
N GLN A 56 -4.16 26.66 -3.17
CA GLN A 56 -4.60 25.44 -3.84
C GLN A 56 -3.43 24.47 -4.11
N THR A 57 -2.44 24.47 -3.22
CA THR A 57 -1.21 23.68 -3.33
C THR A 57 -0.96 22.91 -2.04
N TYR A 58 -0.64 21.62 -2.15
CA TYR A 58 -0.32 20.74 -1.03
C TYR A 58 1.09 20.15 -1.22
N ARG A 59 1.95 20.24 -0.20
CA ARG A 59 3.32 19.72 -0.23
C ARG A 59 3.42 18.37 0.50
N ILE A 60 4.10 17.41 -0.12
CA ILE A 60 4.31 16.06 0.40
C ILE A 60 5.79 15.71 0.13
N GLU A 61 6.58 15.56 1.19
CA GLU A 61 8.02 15.24 1.07
C GLU A 61 8.29 13.75 1.24
N ASP A 62 7.37 13.05 1.91
CA ASP A 62 7.44 11.70 2.45
C ASP A 62 6.73 10.66 1.56
N THR A 63 6.77 10.84 0.24
CA THR A 63 6.17 9.90 -0.74
C THR A 63 6.86 10.01 -2.10
N THR A 64 6.97 8.90 -2.82
CA THR A 64 7.53 8.87 -4.18
C THR A 64 6.56 9.33 -5.26
N GLU A 65 7.12 9.67 -6.43
CA GLU A 65 6.34 9.95 -7.63
C GLU A 65 5.46 8.76 -8.04
N ARG A 66 5.96 7.52 -7.91
CA ARG A 66 5.25 6.31 -8.34
C ARG A 66 4.04 6.03 -7.46
N ALA A 67 4.18 6.07 -6.13
CA ALA A 67 3.06 5.98 -5.21
C ALA A 67 2.00 7.06 -5.48
N PHE A 68 2.42 8.29 -5.77
CA PHE A 68 1.48 9.38 -6.07
C PHE A 68 0.81 9.25 -7.45
N LYS A 69 1.46 8.61 -8.44
CA LYS A 69 0.81 8.23 -9.69
C LYS A 69 -0.30 7.21 -9.47
N LEU A 70 -0.08 6.20 -8.62
CA LEU A 70 -1.11 5.22 -8.24
C LEU A 70 -2.26 5.89 -7.48
N PHE A 71 -1.96 6.81 -6.56
CA PHE A 71 -2.98 7.65 -5.90
C PHE A 71 -3.84 8.41 -6.92
N THR A 72 -3.18 9.11 -7.86
CA THR A 72 -3.87 9.89 -8.90
C THR A 72 -4.73 9.00 -9.77
N GLN A 73 -4.21 7.85 -10.20
CA GLN A 73 -4.94 6.86 -10.97
C GLN A 73 -6.19 6.39 -10.22
N TRP A 74 -6.05 5.96 -8.97
CA TRP A 74 -7.15 5.48 -8.15
C TRP A 74 -8.24 6.55 -7.93
N LEU A 75 -7.87 7.82 -7.76
CA LEU A 75 -8.83 8.91 -7.66
C LEU A 75 -9.77 9.00 -8.86
N TYR A 76 -9.29 8.68 -10.07
CA TYR A 76 -10.11 8.75 -11.29
C TYR A 76 -10.75 7.41 -11.67
N SER A 77 -10.06 6.29 -11.47
CA SER A 77 -10.49 4.97 -11.95
C SER A 77 -11.12 4.10 -10.87
N ARG A 78 -10.85 4.40 -9.58
CA ARG A 78 -11.11 3.53 -8.42
C ARG A 78 -10.44 2.15 -8.58
N ARG A 79 -9.30 2.10 -9.25
CA ARG A 79 -8.50 0.90 -9.52
C ARG A 79 -7.02 1.23 -9.48
N LEU A 80 -6.24 0.34 -8.87
CA LEU A 80 -4.78 0.34 -8.98
C LEU A 80 -4.40 -0.50 -10.20
N MET A 81 -3.62 0.06 -11.12
CA MET A 81 -3.06 -0.69 -12.25
C MET A 81 -1.59 -0.92 -11.95
N LEU A 82 -1.26 -2.18 -11.70
CA LEU A 82 0.07 -2.66 -11.37
C LEU A 82 0.67 -3.38 -12.59
N GLN A 83 1.99 -3.29 -12.72
CA GLN A 83 2.76 -3.93 -13.78
C GLN A 83 3.35 -5.27 -13.33
N GLN A 84 3.23 -5.63 -12.05
CA GLN A 84 3.64 -6.95 -11.59
C GLN A 84 2.95 -8.05 -12.43
N PRO A 85 3.71 -9.06 -12.89
CA PRO A 85 3.24 -10.02 -13.89
C PRO A 85 1.97 -10.74 -13.43
N PHE A 86 1.92 -11.04 -12.14
CA PHE A 86 0.90 -11.83 -11.47
C PHE A 86 -0.45 -11.08 -11.31
N VAL A 87 -0.42 -9.73 -11.35
CA VAL A 87 -1.65 -8.89 -11.33
C VAL A 87 -2.16 -8.65 -12.76
N SER A 88 -1.26 -8.70 -13.74
CA SER A 88 -1.56 -8.34 -15.14
C SER A 88 -2.51 -9.33 -15.84
N ASP A 89 -2.57 -10.59 -15.40
CA ASP A 89 -3.51 -11.60 -15.92
C ASP A 89 -4.99 -11.26 -15.63
N ALA A 90 -5.27 -10.50 -14.56
CA ALA A 90 -6.61 -9.97 -14.30
C ALA A 90 -6.98 -8.79 -15.24
N THR A 91 -6.00 -8.23 -15.94
CA THR A 91 -6.14 -7.04 -16.83
C THR A 91 -6.01 -7.36 -18.33
N GLY A 92 -5.67 -8.59 -18.69
CA GLY A 92 -5.79 -9.12 -20.07
C GLY A 92 -4.66 -8.76 -21.03
N TYR A 93 -3.41 -8.63 -20.55
CA TYR A 93 -2.24 -8.48 -21.42
C TYR A 93 -1.61 -9.84 -21.75
N GLU A 94 -1.69 -10.26 -23.01
CA GLU A 94 -1.02 -11.46 -23.51
C GLU A 94 0.49 -11.20 -23.67
N LYS A 95 1.35 -11.99 -23.02
CA LYS A 95 2.81 -12.00 -23.27
C LYS A 95 3.08 -12.50 -24.70
N ASN A 96 3.93 -11.79 -25.44
CA ASN A 96 4.43 -12.23 -26.75
C ASN A 96 5.69 -13.07 -26.55
N ASP A 97 5.63 -14.34 -26.95
CA ASP A 97 6.76 -15.27 -26.96
C ASP A 97 7.80 -14.85 -28.02
N GLN A 98 8.81 -14.05 -27.63
CA GLN A 98 10.04 -13.88 -28.40
C GLN A 98 11.25 -13.97 -27.47
N GLU A 99 11.76 -15.20 -27.35
CA GLU A 99 13.02 -15.58 -26.72
C GLU A 99 14.20 -14.97 -27.50
N ASP A 100 15.02 -14.12 -26.86
CA ASP A 100 16.45 -13.86 -27.16
C ASP A 100 17.08 -12.73 -26.27
N GLN A 101 16.43 -12.23 -25.20
CA GLN A 101 16.95 -11.18 -24.29
C GLN A 101 16.76 -11.47 -22.77
N GLU A 102 16.82 -12.73 -22.35
CA GLU A 102 16.42 -13.18 -20.99
C GLU A 102 17.14 -12.48 -19.81
N ASP A 103 18.48 -12.30 -19.84
CA ASP A 103 19.23 -11.81 -18.67
C ASP A 103 18.96 -10.33 -18.30
N HIS A 104 18.54 -9.49 -19.25
CA HIS A 104 18.27 -8.07 -19.00
C HIS A 104 16.80 -7.81 -18.65
N GLU A 105 15.89 -8.57 -19.24
CA GLU A 105 14.45 -8.46 -18.99
C GLU A 105 14.10 -8.90 -17.56
N ASP A 106 14.72 -9.97 -17.06
CA ASP A 106 14.48 -10.46 -15.69
C ASP A 106 14.93 -9.45 -14.62
N GLN A 107 16.04 -8.73 -14.85
CA GLN A 107 16.54 -7.71 -13.93
C GLN A 107 15.65 -6.47 -13.92
N GLU A 108 15.21 -6.00 -15.09
CA GLU A 108 14.29 -4.86 -15.20
C GLU A 108 12.94 -5.18 -14.53
N GLN A 109 12.43 -6.39 -14.75
CA GLN A 109 11.19 -6.87 -14.17
C GLN A 109 11.27 -6.94 -12.63
N PHE A 110 12.35 -7.49 -12.10
CA PHE A 110 12.58 -7.52 -10.65
C PHE A 110 12.62 -6.11 -10.04
N MET A 111 13.27 -5.14 -10.71
CA MET A 111 13.30 -3.75 -10.25
C MET A 111 11.91 -3.10 -10.28
N ILE A 112 11.08 -3.41 -11.29
CA ILE A 112 9.69 -2.95 -11.35
C ILE A 112 8.88 -3.50 -10.18
N GLU A 113 9.04 -4.79 -9.85
CA GLU A 113 8.34 -5.43 -8.74
C GLU A 113 8.70 -4.79 -7.40
N LEU A 114 10.00 -4.62 -7.10
CA LEU A 114 10.47 -3.95 -5.89
C LEU A 114 9.92 -2.52 -5.77
N ASP A 115 9.91 -1.77 -6.87
CA ASP A 115 9.37 -0.40 -6.92
C ASP A 115 7.86 -0.37 -6.67
N GLU A 116 7.11 -1.36 -7.18
CA GLU A 116 5.67 -1.47 -6.97
C GLU A 116 5.31 -1.89 -5.54
N ASP A 117 6.04 -2.84 -4.95
CA ASP A 117 5.88 -3.22 -3.55
C ASP A 117 6.05 -2.02 -2.62
N MET A 118 7.12 -1.25 -2.82
CA MET A 118 7.35 -0.04 -2.06
C MET A 118 6.27 1.01 -2.32
N SER A 119 5.87 1.20 -3.59
CA SER A 119 4.83 2.17 -3.95
C SER A 119 3.47 1.85 -3.31
N LEU A 120 3.11 0.57 -3.18
CA LEU A 120 1.88 0.14 -2.52
C LEU A 120 1.92 0.48 -1.03
N VAL A 121 3.03 0.19 -0.36
CA VAL A 121 3.20 0.51 1.07
C VAL A 121 3.17 2.03 1.32
N GLU A 122 3.88 2.82 0.51
CA GLU A 122 3.85 4.28 0.58
C GLU A 122 2.44 4.82 0.32
N LEU A 123 1.72 4.25 -0.66
CA LEU A 123 0.36 4.63 -0.97
C LEU A 123 -0.60 4.32 0.18
N TRP A 124 -0.42 3.20 0.88
CA TRP A 124 -1.21 2.88 2.06
C TRP A 124 -1.03 3.94 3.16
N VAL A 125 0.22 4.32 3.45
CA VAL A 125 0.55 5.36 4.44
C VAL A 125 -0.02 6.72 4.01
N LEU A 126 0.08 7.06 2.72
CA LEU A 126 -0.49 8.28 2.17
C LEU A 126 -2.03 8.29 2.31
N ALA A 127 -2.68 7.15 2.05
CA ALA A 127 -4.12 7.01 2.20
C ALA A 127 -4.57 7.17 3.65
N ASP A 128 -3.80 6.65 4.62
CA ASP A 128 -4.01 6.88 6.05
C ASP A 128 -3.94 8.39 6.40
N LYS A 129 -2.87 9.05 5.93
CA LYS A 129 -2.64 10.50 6.10
C LYS A 129 -3.80 11.34 5.55
N PHE A 130 -4.42 10.89 4.47
CA PHE A 130 -5.57 11.56 3.85
C PHE A 130 -6.93 11.07 4.32
N GLY A 131 -6.97 10.14 5.29
CA GLY A 131 -8.20 9.58 5.82
C GLY A 131 -9.03 8.91 4.72
N MET A 132 -8.42 7.99 3.97
CA MET A 132 -9.03 7.31 2.82
C MET A 132 -9.09 5.78 3.02
N PRO A 133 -10.01 5.27 3.88
CA PRO A 133 -10.09 3.84 4.21
C PRO A 133 -10.29 2.93 2.99
N LEU A 134 -11.10 3.37 2.02
CA LEU A 134 -11.32 2.59 0.80
C LEU A 134 -10.03 2.37 0.01
N LEU A 135 -9.17 3.40 -0.07
CA LEU A 135 -7.88 3.26 -0.73
C LEU A 135 -6.92 2.38 0.08
N GLN A 136 -6.91 2.50 1.42
CA GLN A 136 -6.13 1.59 2.27
C GLN A 136 -6.51 0.12 2.06
N ASN A 137 -7.81 -0.16 1.93
CA ASN A 137 -8.32 -1.51 1.70
C ASN A 137 -7.96 -2.03 0.31
N ASP A 138 -8.17 -1.24 -0.74
CA ASP A 138 -7.82 -1.62 -2.11
C ASP A 138 -6.29 -1.86 -2.27
N VAL A 139 -5.47 -1.11 -1.54
CA VAL A 139 -4.02 -1.33 -1.48
C VAL A 139 -3.68 -2.63 -0.75
N LEU A 140 -4.30 -2.91 0.39
CA LEU A 140 -4.09 -4.17 1.11
C LEU A 140 -4.52 -5.38 0.27
N ASP A 141 -5.63 -5.28 -0.45
CA ASP A 141 -6.08 -6.33 -1.38
C ASP A 141 -5.06 -6.57 -2.48
N SER A 142 -4.45 -5.50 -3.00
CA SER A 142 -3.42 -5.60 -4.03
C SER A 142 -2.15 -6.28 -3.50
N ILE A 143 -1.70 -5.89 -2.29
CA ILE A 143 -0.56 -6.53 -1.61
C ILE A 143 -0.87 -8.01 -1.33
N HIS A 144 -2.09 -8.32 -0.85
CA HIS A 144 -2.49 -9.68 -0.56
C HIS A 144 -2.53 -10.55 -1.81
N LEU A 145 -3.10 -10.04 -2.90
CA LEU A 145 -3.17 -10.72 -4.18
C LEU A 145 -1.77 -11.08 -4.71
N ILE A 146 -0.81 -10.16 -4.62
CA ILE A 146 0.60 -10.42 -5.00
C ILE A 146 1.18 -11.58 -4.16
N LEU A 147 0.87 -11.62 -2.86
CA LEU A 147 1.39 -12.63 -1.93
C LEU A 147 0.66 -13.97 -1.98
N GLU A 148 -0.54 -14.03 -2.57
CA GLU A 148 -1.25 -15.29 -2.82
C GLU A 148 -0.71 -16.04 -4.04
N ASP A 149 0.08 -15.38 -4.88
CA ASP A 149 0.74 -16.03 -6.01
C ASP A 149 1.79 -17.07 -5.53
N PRO A 150 1.91 -18.25 -6.15
CA PRO A 150 2.91 -19.25 -5.78
C PRO A 150 4.36 -18.78 -5.85
N GLU A 151 4.65 -17.81 -6.72
CA GLU A 151 5.96 -17.14 -6.85
C GLU A 151 6.04 -15.83 -6.04
N GLY A 152 4.93 -15.40 -5.45
CA GLY A 152 4.83 -14.21 -4.61
C GLY A 152 5.76 -14.29 -3.39
N GLN A 153 6.51 -13.21 -3.15
CA GLN A 153 7.44 -13.10 -2.04
C GLN A 153 7.08 -11.95 -1.12
N LEU A 154 7.37 -12.10 0.17
CA LEU A 154 7.23 -10.99 1.12
C LEU A 154 8.17 -9.85 0.71
N PRO A 155 7.67 -8.61 0.59
CA PRO A 155 8.48 -7.47 0.18
C PRO A 155 9.34 -6.98 1.35
N VAL A 156 10.35 -7.75 1.75
CA VAL A 156 11.16 -7.53 2.96
C VAL A 156 11.80 -6.15 3.03
N GLN A 157 12.14 -5.57 1.87
CA GLN A 157 12.69 -4.22 1.72
C GLN A 157 11.74 -3.12 2.19
N THR A 158 10.44 -3.40 2.26
CA THR A 158 9.42 -2.43 2.70
C THR A 158 9.28 -2.36 4.22
N PHE A 159 9.76 -3.37 4.96
CA PHE A 159 9.55 -3.43 6.41
C PHE A 159 10.12 -2.22 7.15
N PRO A 160 11.36 -1.74 6.90
CA PRO A 160 11.86 -0.53 7.55
C PRO A 160 10.89 0.65 7.37
N TYR A 161 10.45 0.89 6.13
CA TYR A 161 9.52 1.97 5.84
C TYR A 161 8.19 1.81 6.58
N ILE A 162 7.57 0.62 6.56
CA ILE A 162 6.30 0.34 7.27
C ILE A 162 6.44 0.71 8.75
N PHE A 163 7.51 0.25 9.39
CA PHE A 163 7.72 0.42 10.83
C PHE A 163 8.29 1.79 11.23
N GLU A 164 8.75 2.59 10.28
CA GLU A 164 9.12 3.99 10.51
C GLU A 164 7.95 4.96 10.29
N ASN A 165 7.00 4.61 9.40
CA ASN A 165 5.96 5.54 8.93
C ASN A 165 4.53 5.21 9.40
N THR A 166 4.37 4.24 10.28
CA THR A 166 3.07 3.93 10.91
C THR A 166 3.20 3.90 12.44
N THR A 167 2.14 3.62 13.19
CA THR A 167 2.19 3.50 14.67
C THR A 167 1.87 2.07 15.13
N PRO A 168 2.24 1.67 16.36
CA PRO A 168 1.80 0.39 16.93
C PRO A 168 0.28 0.24 16.86
N GLY A 169 -0.20 -0.90 16.38
CA GLY A 169 -1.63 -1.15 16.11
C GLY A 169 -2.14 -0.66 14.76
N SER A 170 -1.30 -0.06 13.92
CA SER A 170 -1.63 0.21 12.51
C SER A 170 -1.94 -1.10 11.79
N LEU A 171 -3.01 -1.11 11.00
CA LEU A 171 -3.49 -2.31 10.30
C LEU A 171 -2.46 -2.85 9.30
N LEU A 172 -1.68 -1.99 8.63
CA LEU A 172 -0.59 -2.43 7.76
C LEU A 172 0.52 -3.15 8.54
N ARG A 173 0.86 -2.68 9.75
CA ARG A 173 1.83 -3.37 10.62
C ARG A 173 1.30 -4.72 11.06
N GLU A 174 0.07 -4.77 11.55
CA GLU A 174 -0.56 -6.00 12.03
C GLU A 174 -0.71 -7.04 10.92
N TYR A 175 -1.06 -6.59 9.70
CA TYR A 175 -1.09 -7.42 8.50
C TYR A 175 0.31 -7.97 8.19
N THR A 176 1.33 -7.09 8.14
CA THR A 176 2.72 -7.47 7.86
C THR A 176 3.24 -8.50 8.86
N ILE A 177 3.03 -8.27 10.16
CA ILE A 177 3.42 -9.21 11.22
C ILE A 177 2.73 -10.56 11.01
N SER A 178 1.43 -10.55 10.72
CA SER A 178 0.64 -11.76 10.54
C SER A 178 1.05 -12.54 9.28
N MET A 179 1.42 -11.86 8.20
CA MET A 179 2.00 -12.47 7.00
C MET A 179 3.38 -13.09 7.30
N CYS A 180 4.25 -12.36 8.00
CA CYS A 180 5.58 -12.87 8.36
C CYS A 180 5.48 -14.14 9.23
N VAL A 181 4.60 -14.15 10.23
CA VAL A 181 4.44 -15.31 11.12
C VAL A 181 3.90 -16.54 10.40
N ARG A 182 3.17 -16.37 9.30
CA ARG A 182 2.54 -17.48 8.57
C ARG A 182 3.37 -18.00 7.41
N TYR A 183 4.07 -17.11 6.71
CA TYR A 183 4.66 -17.42 5.40
C TYR A 183 6.15 -17.11 5.30
N MET A 184 6.76 -16.45 6.30
CA MET A 184 8.20 -16.22 6.26
C MET A 184 8.95 -17.51 6.59
N GLU A 185 9.77 -17.96 5.66
CA GLU A 185 10.66 -19.10 5.88
C GLU A 185 11.75 -18.76 6.91
N PRO A 186 12.13 -19.70 7.80
CA PRO A 186 13.15 -19.46 8.82
C PRO A 186 14.49 -18.97 8.24
N GLU A 187 14.85 -19.40 7.02
CA GLU A 187 16.07 -19.00 6.35
C GLU A 187 16.08 -17.52 5.98
N ALA A 188 14.91 -16.91 5.72
CA ALA A 188 14.79 -15.49 5.43
C ALA A 188 15.24 -14.63 6.63
N LEU A 189 15.07 -15.13 7.87
CA LEU A 189 15.55 -14.45 9.08
C LEU A 189 17.07 -14.27 9.10
N ASN A 190 17.82 -15.14 8.41
CA ASN A 190 19.28 -15.05 8.33
C ASN A 190 19.77 -13.98 7.34
N GLN A 191 18.88 -13.49 6.47
CA GLN A 191 19.21 -12.45 5.48
C GLN A 191 19.02 -11.04 6.05
N PHE A 192 18.43 -10.93 7.25
CA PHE A 192 18.20 -9.66 7.90
C PHE A 192 19.48 -9.08 8.49
N ASP A 193 19.73 -7.83 8.16
CA ASP A 193 20.85 -7.04 8.65
C ASP A 193 20.44 -6.15 9.84
N GLU A 194 21.31 -5.21 10.21
CA GLU A 194 21.05 -4.29 11.32
C GLU A 194 19.85 -3.34 11.07
N ASN A 195 19.37 -3.21 9.83
CA ASN A 195 18.25 -2.34 9.47
C ASN A 195 16.89 -3.02 9.65
N PHE A 196 16.85 -4.30 10.04
CA PHE A 196 15.60 -5.00 10.27
C PHE A 196 14.82 -4.41 11.45
N PRO A 197 13.51 -4.11 11.31
CA PRO A 197 12.76 -3.47 12.38
C PRO A 197 12.68 -4.34 13.63
N ARG A 198 13.22 -3.86 14.75
CA ARG A 198 13.12 -4.56 16.04
C ARG A 198 11.67 -4.79 16.47
N ASP A 199 10.80 -3.84 16.16
CA ASP A 199 9.36 -3.92 16.44
C ASP A 199 8.69 -5.06 15.66
N LEU A 200 9.17 -5.38 14.45
CA LEU A 200 8.68 -6.53 13.68
C LEU A 200 9.06 -7.83 14.37
N LEU A 201 10.32 -8.02 14.77
CA LEU A 201 10.75 -9.22 15.51
C LEU A 201 9.97 -9.40 16.81
N PHE A 202 9.76 -8.31 17.54
CA PHE A 202 8.98 -8.32 18.77
C PHE A 202 7.52 -8.70 18.50
N GLY A 203 6.88 -8.07 17.50
CA GLY A 203 5.52 -8.37 17.07
C GLY A 203 5.35 -9.82 16.61
N MET A 204 6.26 -10.33 15.79
CA MET A 204 6.29 -11.74 15.37
C MET A 204 6.39 -12.67 16.58
N SER A 205 7.29 -12.38 17.52
CA SER A 205 7.50 -13.18 18.72
C SER A 205 6.22 -13.26 19.58
N LEU A 206 5.54 -12.13 19.79
CA LEU A 206 4.26 -12.08 20.50
C LEU A 206 3.20 -12.90 19.77
N LYS A 207 3.06 -12.72 18.46
CA LYS A 207 2.08 -13.44 17.65
C LYS A 207 2.29 -14.96 17.64
N TYR A 208 3.54 -15.40 17.58
CA TYR A 208 3.88 -16.83 17.70
C TYR A 208 3.50 -17.41 19.06
N MET A 209 3.68 -16.64 20.15
CA MET A 209 3.23 -17.07 21.48
C MET A 209 1.71 -17.19 21.55
N GLU A 210 0.97 -16.23 21.01
CA GLU A 210 -0.50 -16.29 20.93
C GLU A 210 -1.00 -17.51 20.14
N LEU A 211 -0.42 -17.78 18.96
CA LEU A 211 -0.79 -18.93 18.14
C LEU A 211 -0.51 -20.26 18.83
N LYS A 212 0.59 -20.36 19.58
CA LYS A 212 0.93 -21.56 20.33
C LYS A 212 -0.08 -21.84 21.44
N GLU A 213 -0.54 -20.81 22.15
CA GLU A 213 -1.59 -20.94 23.16
C GLU A 213 -2.90 -21.46 22.56
N VAL A 214 -3.27 -20.98 21.36
CA VAL A 214 -4.47 -21.46 20.65
C VAL A 214 -4.35 -22.94 20.24
N VAL A 215 -3.18 -23.36 19.74
CA VAL A 215 -2.93 -24.77 19.36
C VAL A 215 -2.91 -25.69 20.58
N ASP A 216 -2.40 -25.24 21.72
CA ASP A 216 -2.42 -26.05 22.96
C ASP A 216 -3.83 -26.18 23.55
N VAL A 217 -4.76 -25.26 23.24
CA VAL A 217 -6.18 -25.31 23.65
C VAL A 217 -7.05 -26.15 22.70
N SER A 218 -6.69 -26.25 21.41
CA SER A 218 -7.48 -26.92 20.35
C SER A 218 -7.17 -28.41 20.14
N LYS A 219 -6.20 -28.99 20.87
CA LYS A 219 -5.83 -30.42 20.83
C LYS A 219 -6.94 -31.42 21.23
N ASP A 220 -8.17 -30.97 21.47
CA ASP A 220 -9.36 -31.80 21.68
C ASP A 220 -10.22 -32.03 20.41
N GLY A 221 -9.83 -31.55 19.22
CA GLY A 221 -10.62 -31.79 18.00
C GLY A 221 -9.89 -31.56 16.68
N ASN A 222 -9.94 -32.59 15.83
CA ASN A 222 -9.52 -32.70 14.44
C ASN A 222 -9.48 -31.36 13.64
N GLU A 223 -8.28 -30.83 13.36
CA GLU A 223 -8.11 -29.62 12.55
C GLU A 223 -7.75 -29.94 11.09
N ASP A 224 -8.60 -29.45 10.18
CA ASP A 224 -8.32 -29.36 8.75
C ASP A 224 -7.15 -28.40 8.50
N LYS A 225 -6.13 -28.89 7.77
CA LYS A 225 -4.90 -28.18 7.41
C LYS A 225 -5.12 -26.91 6.54
N ASN A 226 -6.37 -26.58 6.19
CA ASN A 226 -6.73 -25.45 5.34
C ASN A 226 -7.56 -24.36 6.06
N SER A 227 -7.78 -24.46 7.39
CA SER A 227 -8.61 -23.49 8.14
C SER A 227 -7.88 -22.23 8.60
N ASN A 228 -6.62 -22.03 8.21
CA ASN A 228 -5.73 -21.02 8.81
C ASN A 228 -5.19 -19.96 7.83
N ALA A 229 -5.77 -19.85 6.63
CA ALA A 229 -5.41 -18.80 5.67
C ALA A 229 -5.68 -17.41 6.24
N LEU A 230 -4.86 -16.42 5.87
CA LEU A 230 -5.01 -15.05 6.35
C LEU A 230 -6.15 -14.36 5.61
N VAL A 231 -7.14 -13.88 6.35
CA VAL A 231 -8.27 -13.14 5.79
C VAL A 231 -7.90 -11.66 5.77
N VAL A 232 -7.55 -11.13 4.59
CA VAL A 232 -7.10 -9.74 4.43
C VAL A 232 -8.12 -8.72 4.97
N SER A 233 -9.42 -9.01 4.88
CA SER A 233 -10.47 -8.11 5.36
C SER A 233 -10.48 -7.87 6.87
N ASP A 234 -9.81 -8.72 7.67
CA ASP A 234 -9.62 -8.50 9.10
C ASP A 234 -8.72 -7.27 9.38
N PHE A 235 -7.98 -6.82 8.36
CA PHE A 235 -7.05 -5.69 8.41
C PHE A 235 -7.59 -4.46 7.69
N TYR A 236 -8.88 -4.42 7.32
CA TYR A 236 -9.46 -3.26 6.66
C TYR A 236 -9.66 -2.06 7.58
N ALA A 237 -9.28 -0.89 7.07
CA ALA A 237 -9.59 0.40 7.67
C ALA A 237 -11.12 0.62 7.65
N LYS A 238 -11.64 1.18 8.73
CA LYS A 238 -13.08 1.42 8.96
C LYS A 238 -13.47 2.87 8.71
#